data_AF-A0A1U7P210-F1
#
_entry.id   AF-A0A1U7P210-F1
#
_cell.length_a   1.000
_cell.length_b   1.000
_cell.length_c   1.000
_cell.angle_alpha   90.00
_cell.angle_beta   90.00
_cell.angle_gamma   90.00
#
_symmetry.space_group_name_H-M   'P 1'
#
loop_
_entity.id
_entity.type
_entity.pdbx_description
1 polymer ?
#
loop_
_entity_poly.entity_id
_entity_poly.type
_entity_poly.pdbx_seq_one_letter_code
_entity_poly.pdbx_strand_id
1 'polypeptide(L)'
;MRHAFRYVLDVYHRLPGGETATEFFQLERGRSRTLVLTDALLALSPIERELLEAEAEARWDLVEHAWTEESAVVMSGRSPTYEEASGELVLVPWRHQTRVSLTRLRPALSGYQKGHCFYCYQPVDMTSGEACHVDHVFPWVLGYRLPDVDLNAVWNLVLSCETCNAGPGGKADAIPARRFLERLHRRNSYLIDSHHPLQAALMRDTGSTAKTRWAFLTSMEAFALEQRTKRWDGRAEHPPVF
;
A
#
# COMPACT_ATOMS: atom_id res chain seq x y z
N MET A 1 11.13 -14.01 16.77
CA MET A 1 10.24 -14.67 15.76
C MET A 1 10.22 -16.20 15.78
N ARG A 2 10.97 -16.93 16.64
CA ARG A 2 11.03 -18.41 16.63
C ARG A 2 9.72 -19.16 16.92
N HIS A 3 8.66 -18.49 17.39
CA HIS A 3 7.39 -19.12 17.77
C HIS A 3 6.18 -18.69 16.94
N ALA A 4 6.31 -17.66 16.08
CA ALA A 4 5.17 -17.14 15.31
C ALA A 4 4.59 -18.21 14.37
N PHE A 5 5.45 -18.95 13.67
CA PHE A 5 5.06 -20.03 12.77
C PHE A 5 4.48 -21.27 13.48
N ARG A 6 4.77 -21.46 14.77
CA ARG A 6 4.31 -22.62 15.54
C ARG A 6 2.83 -22.52 15.91
N TYR A 7 2.33 -21.31 16.08
CA TYR A 7 1.00 -21.04 16.64
C TYR A 7 0.06 -20.34 15.65
N VAL A 8 0.43 -20.23 14.36
CA VAL A 8 -0.36 -19.51 13.34
C VAL A 8 -1.84 -19.91 13.38
N LEU A 9 -2.11 -21.21 13.36
CA LEU A 9 -3.49 -21.73 13.39
C LEU A 9 -4.17 -21.54 14.75
N ASP A 10 -3.39 -21.46 15.84
CA ASP A 10 -3.91 -21.28 17.21
C ASP A 10 -4.28 -19.83 17.52
N VAL A 11 -3.69 -18.86 16.80
CA VAL A 11 -3.94 -17.43 16.99
C VAL A 11 -4.67 -16.80 15.81
N TYR A 12 -5.01 -17.57 14.77
CA TYR A 12 -5.63 -17.07 13.54
C TYR A 12 -6.90 -16.27 13.81
N HIS A 13 -7.76 -16.78 14.69
CA HIS A 13 -9.03 -16.14 15.04
C HIS A 13 -8.88 -14.96 16.03
N ARG A 14 -7.66 -14.65 16.50
CA ARG A 14 -7.40 -13.56 17.45
C ARG A 14 -6.95 -12.30 16.72
N LEU A 15 -7.84 -11.33 16.61
CA LEU A 15 -7.58 -10.03 15.99
C LEU A 15 -7.24 -8.97 17.06
N PRO A 16 -6.64 -7.82 16.69
CA PRO A 16 -6.33 -6.72 17.61
C PRO A 16 -7.52 -6.13 18.39
N GLY A 17 -8.76 -6.57 18.12
CA GLY A 17 -9.99 -6.19 18.82
C GLY A 17 -10.71 -7.33 19.56
N GLY A 18 -10.12 -8.53 19.63
CA GLY A 18 -10.73 -9.73 20.23
C GLY A 18 -10.77 -10.91 19.26
N GLU A 19 -11.43 -12.00 19.69
CA GLU A 19 -11.65 -13.15 18.81
C GLU A 19 -12.75 -12.84 17.78
N THR A 20 -12.53 -13.25 16.54
CA THR A 20 -13.54 -13.12 15.48
C THR A 20 -14.78 -13.94 15.83
N ALA A 21 -15.96 -13.42 15.51
CA ALA A 21 -17.22 -14.15 15.65
C ALA A 21 -17.36 -15.32 14.66
N THR A 22 -16.56 -15.30 13.58
CA THR A 22 -16.62 -16.30 12.50
C THR A 22 -15.48 -17.30 12.65
N GLU A 23 -15.80 -18.55 12.97
CA GLU A 23 -14.85 -19.66 12.97
C GLU A 23 -14.70 -20.25 11.57
N PHE A 24 -13.62 -19.92 10.86
CA PHE A 24 -13.35 -20.48 9.52
C PHE A 24 -12.86 -21.94 9.53
N PHE A 25 -12.29 -22.39 10.65
CA PHE A 25 -11.81 -23.76 10.82
C PHE A 25 -11.72 -24.11 12.30
N GLN A 26 -11.69 -25.41 12.59
CA GLN A 26 -11.44 -25.97 13.90
C GLN A 26 -10.22 -26.91 13.85
N LEU A 27 -9.41 -26.86 14.90
CA LEU A 27 -8.23 -27.72 15.07
C LEU A 27 -8.58 -28.87 16.00
N GLU A 28 -8.72 -30.07 15.45
CA GLU A 28 -8.88 -31.27 16.26
C GLU A 28 -7.49 -31.83 16.61
N ARG A 29 -7.20 -31.87 17.92
CA ARG A 29 -5.93 -32.36 18.47
C ARG A 29 -6.11 -33.75 19.09
N GLY A 30 -6.42 -34.73 18.23
CA GLY A 30 -6.51 -36.15 18.59
C GLY A 30 -5.21 -36.92 18.33
N ARG A 31 -5.30 -38.19 17.91
CA ARG A 31 -4.14 -38.98 17.44
C ARG A 31 -3.47 -38.40 16.19
N SER A 32 -4.23 -37.67 15.37
CA SER A 32 -3.77 -36.87 14.24
C SER A 32 -4.17 -35.42 14.46
N ARG A 33 -3.38 -34.48 13.93
CA ARG A 33 -3.76 -33.07 13.84
C ARG A 33 -4.64 -32.90 12.61
N THR A 34 -5.92 -32.66 12.82
CA THR A 34 -6.90 -32.47 11.74
C THR A 34 -7.36 -31.02 11.72
N LEU A 35 -7.39 -30.42 10.54
CA LEU A 35 -7.97 -29.09 10.30
C LEU A 35 -9.33 -29.29 9.65
N VAL A 36 -10.41 -28.97 10.35
CA VAL A 36 -11.78 -29.08 9.86
C VAL A 36 -12.23 -27.70 9.41
N LEU A 37 -12.45 -27.52 8.11
CA LEU A 37 -12.98 -26.27 7.55
C LEU A 37 -14.48 -26.18 7.84
N THR A 38 -14.97 -24.97 8.12
CA THR A 38 -16.41 -24.73 8.32
C THR A 38 -17.06 -24.16 7.06
N ASP A 39 -18.38 -24.29 6.96
CA ASP A 39 -19.17 -23.70 5.87
C ASP A 39 -19.13 -22.17 5.85
N ALA A 40 -18.59 -21.52 6.90
CA ALA A 40 -18.41 -20.07 6.92
C ALA A 40 -17.52 -19.58 5.77
N LEU A 41 -16.58 -20.40 5.28
CA LEU A 41 -15.80 -20.10 4.08
C LEU A 41 -16.64 -20.05 2.80
N LEU A 42 -17.75 -20.79 2.75
CA LEU A 42 -18.66 -20.85 1.61
C LEU A 42 -19.68 -19.71 1.60
N ALA A 43 -19.81 -18.99 2.71
CA ALA A 43 -20.77 -17.89 2.88
C ALA A 43 -20.32 -16.57 2.22
N LEU A 44 -19.13 -16.53 1.60
CA LEU A 44 -18.63 -15.35 0.90
C LEU A 44 -19.47 -15.05 -0.35
N SER A 45 -19.91 -13.79 -0.48
CA SER A 45 -20.52 -13.30 -1.71
C SER A 45 -19.55 -13.45 -2.90
N PRO A 46 -20.05 -13.45 -4.15
CA PRO A 46 -19.16 -13.49 -5.33
C PRO A 46 -18.10 -12.39 -5.32
N ILE A 47 -18.46 -11.18 -4.90
CA ILE A 47 -17.55 -10.02 -4.81
C ILE A 47 -16.47 -10.25 -3.74
N GLU A 48 -16.86 -10.75 -2.55
CA GLU A 48 -15.89 -11.02 -1.48
C GLU A 48 -14.90 -12.12 -1.86
N ARG A 49 -15.34 -13.13 -2.63
CA ARG A 49 -14.46 -14.16 -3.19
C ARG A 49 -13.43 -13.58 -4.15
N GLU A 50 -13.88 -12.78 -5.12
CA GLU A 50 -12.99 -12.15 -6.09
C GLU A 50 -11.97 -11.23 -5.40
N LEU A 51 -12.40 -10.48 -4.38
CA LEU A 51 -11.50 -9.65 -3.58
C LEU A 51 -10.49 -10.48 -2.77
N LEU A 52 -10.92 -11.59 -2.18
CA LEU A 52 -10.04 -12.48 -1.42
C LEU A 52 -9.01 -13.16 -2.33
N GLU A 53 -9.43 -13.60 -3.52
CA GLU A 53 -8.53 -14.17 -4.53
C GLU A 53 -7.50 -13.13 -4.99
N ALA A 54 -7.95 -11.91 -5.31
CA ALA A 54 -7.06 -10.81 -5.69
C ALA A 54 -6.10 -10.43 -4.56
N GLU A 55 -6.55 -10.42 -3.29
CA GLU A 55 -5.69 -10.18 -2.13
C GLU A 55 -4.66 -11.31 -1.93
N ALA A 56 -5.09 -12.57 -2.05
CA ALA A 56 -4.23 -13.73 -1.91
C ALA A 56 -3.13 -13.74 -2.97
N GLU A 57 -3.49 -13.50 -4.24
CA GLU A 57 -2.56 -13.41 -5.35
C GLU A 57 -1.56 -12.26 -5.12
N ALA A 58 -2.05 -11.09 -4.73
CA ALA A 58 -1.20 -9.94 -4.46
C ALA A 58 -0.22 -10.15 -3.29
N ARG A 59 -0.59 -10.98 -2.30
CA ARG A 59 0.31 -11.39 -1.21
C ARG A 59 1.35 -12.40 -1.69
N TRP A 60 0.97 -13.33 -2.55
CA TRP A 60 1.90 -14.25 -3.20
C TRP A 60 2.89 -13.50 -4.08
N ASP A 61 2.43 -12.60 -4.95
CA ASP A 61 3.26 -11.70 -5.75
C ASP A 61 4.30 -10.99 -4.89
N LEU A 62 3.88 -10.45 -3.74
CA LEU A 62 4.79 -9.73 -2.84
C LEU A 62 5.84 -10.64 -2.20
N VAL A 63 5.46 -11.87 -1.82
CA VAL A 63 6.38 -12.87 -1.29
C VAL A 63 7.37 -13.33 -2.36
N GLU A 64 6.90 -13.57 -3.58
CA GLU A 64 7.73 -13.91 -4.73
C GLU A 64 8.70 -12.77 -5.10
N HIS A 65 8.23 -11.52 -5.09
CA HIS A 65 9.08 -10.35 -5.26
C HIS A 65 10.14 -10.24 -4.16
N ALA A 66 9.77 -10.49 -2.89
CA ALA A 66 10.73 -10.48 -1.79
C ALA A 66 11.81 -11.57 -1.93
N TRP A 67 11.46 -12.77 -2.37
CA TRP A 67 12.41 -13.86 -2.61
C TRP A 67 13.32 -13.62 -3.83
N THR A 68 12.78 -13.03 -4.89
CA THR A 68 13.56 -12.64 -6.07
C THR A 68 14.50 -11.48 -5.76
N GLU A 69 14.10 -10.53 -4.91
CA GLU A 69 14.97 -9.45 -4.44
C GLU A 69 16.03 -9.93 -3.42
N GLU A 70 15.75 -10.94 -2.59
CA GLU A 70 16.76 -11.60 -1.73
C GLU A 70 17.86 -12.29 -2.57
N SER A 71 17.54 -12.71 -3.80
CA SER A 71 18.51 -13.22 -4.77
C SER A 71 19.27 -12.09 -5.50
N ALA A 72 18.76 -10.86 -5.44
CA ALA A 72 19.36 -9.64 -5.98
C ALA A 72 20.04 -8.78 -4.90
N VAL A 73 20.45 -9.40 -3.78
CA VAL A 73 21.22 -8.76 -2.69
C VAL A 73 22.68 -8.52 -3.13
N VAL A 74 22.85 -7.77 -4.21
CA VAL A 74 23.87 -6.75 -4.37
C VAL A 74 23.27 -5.67 -5.27
N MET A 75 22.43 -4.81 -4.73
CA MET A 75 22.42 -3.41 -5.17
C MET A 75 22.18 -2.50 -3.98
N SER A 76 23.23 -2.37 -3.16
CA SER A 76 23.50 -1.09 -2.51
C SER A 76 23.35 0.02 -3.56
N GLY A 77 22.51 1.01 -3.29
CA GLY A 77 22.05 2.00 -4.26
C GLY A 77 23.14 2.52 -5.19
N ARG A 78 22.85 2.43 -6.50
CA ARG A 78 23.38 3.22 -7.63
C ARG A 78 23.15 2.42 -8.91
N SER A 79 22.28 2.89 -9.79
CA SER A 79 22.30 2.47 -11.19
C SER A 79 23.17 3.44 -11.98
N PRO A 80 24.14 2.97 -12.78
CA PRO A 80 24.95 3.84 -13.64
C PRO A 80 24.13 4.36 -14.82
N THR A 81 24.38 5.61 -15.23
CA THR A 81 23.82 6.22 -16.45
C THR A 81 24.93 6.89 -17.26
N TYR A 82 24.76 6.94 -18.58
CA TYR A 82 25.74 7.45 -19.55
C TYR A 82 25.56 8.95 -19.79
N GLU A 83 26.66 9.72 -19.75
CA GLU A 83 26.67 11.17 -20.00
C GLU A 83 27.34 11.46 -21.35
N GLU A 84 26.54 11.94 -22.31
CA GLU A 84 26.93 12.08 -23.73
C GLU A 84 28.03 13.13 -24.00
N ALA A 85 28.27 14.05 -23.06
CA ALA A 85 29.24 15.13 -23.25
C ALA A 85 30.70 14.72 -22.95
N SER A 86 30.91 13.69 -22.13
CA SER A 86 32.22 13.31 -21.58
C SER A 86 32.66 11.90 -21.95
N GLY A 87 31.74 11.01 -22.37
CA GLY A 87 32.06 9.66 -22.83
C GLY A 87 32.53 8.69 -21.74
N GLU A 88 32.39 9.05 -20.46
CA GLU A 88 32.75 8.22 -19.31
C GLU A 88 31.53 7.70 -18.54
N LEU A 89 31.67 6.52 -17.91
CA LEU A 89 30.72 5.95 -16.96
C LEU A 89 30.89 6.65 -15.60
N VAL A 90 29.96 7.53 -15.24
CA VAL A 90 30.00 8.27 -13.97
C VAL A 90 28.92 7.78 -12.99
N LEU A 91 29.30 7.59 -11.73
CA LEU A 91 28.37 7.30 -10.63
C LEU A 91 27.71 8.60 -10.16
N VAL A 92 26.50 8.90 -10.63
CA VAL A 92 25.76 10.10 -10.20
C VAL A 92 25.02 9.84 -8.87
N PRO A 93 25.05 10.77 -7.89
CA PRO A 93 24.24 10.67 -6.68
C PRO A 93 22.74 10.73 -7.02
N TRP A 94 21.94 10.00 -6.25
CA TRP A 94 20.47 9.96 -6.21
C TRP A 94 19.87 11.38 -6.29
N ARG A 95 19.60 11.88 -7.50
CA ARG A 95 18.98 13.21 -7.73
C ARG A 95 17.77 13.21 -8.64
N HIS A 96 17.38 12.04 -9.15
CA HIS A 96 16.19 11.93 -9.97
C HIS A 96 15.35 10.79 -9.39
N GLN A 97 14.30 11.14 -8.65
CA GLN A 97 13.12 10.31 -8.65
C GLN A 97 12.81 10.11 -10.14
N THR A 98 12.96 8.89 -10.65
CA THR A 98 12.55 8.54 -12.00
C THR A 98 11.08 8.18 -11.94
N ARG A 99 10.31 8.66 -12.92
CA ARG A 99 8.89 8.30 -13.01
C ARG A 99 8.84 6.85 -13.47
N VAL A 100 8.59 5.95 -12.53
CA VAL A 100 8.45 4.52 -12.80
C VAL A 100 6.99 4.16 -12.98
N SER A 101 6.71 3.17 -13.82
CA SER A 101 5.35 2.61 -13.88
C SER A 101 5.07 1.87 -12.57
N LEU A 102 4.04 2.33 -11.85
CA LEU A 102 3.59 1.72 -10.59
C LEU A 102 2.39 0.79 -10.81
N THR A 103 1.98 0.57 -12.07
CA THR A 103 0.85 -0.29 -12.44
C THR A 103 0.95 -1.69 -11.85
N ARG A 104 2.16 -2.24 -11.72
CA ARG A 104 2.40 -3.55 -11.10
C ARG A 104 2.00 -3.62 -9.62
N LEU A 105 1.87 -2.47 -8.94
CA LEU A 105 1.46 -2.42 -7.53
C LEU A 105 -0.06 -2.43 -7.36
N ARG A 106 -0.84 -2.45 -8.45
CA ARG A 106 -2.30 -2.45 -8.38
C ARG A 106 -2.85 -3.64 -7.58
N PRO A 107 -2.46 -4.91 -7.84
CA PRO A 107 -2.98 -6.05 -7.07
C PRO A 107 -2.67 -5.90 -5.58
N ALA A 108 -1.43 -5.55 -5.24
CA ALA A 108 -1.00 -5.28 -3.87
C ALA A 108 -1.87 -4.23 -3.18
N LEU A 109 -2.10 -3.08 -3.81
CA LEU A 109 -2.90 -2.00 -3.23
C LEU A 109 -4.41 -2.35 -3.19
N SER A 110 -4.88 -3.21 -4.09
CA SER A 110 -6.28 -3.65 -4.17
C SER A 110 -6.71 -4.42 -2.94
N GLY A 111 -5.89 -5.37 -2.47
CA GLY A 111 -6.19 -6.14 -1.26
C GLY A 111 -6.48 -5.25 -0.06
N TYR A 112 -5.79 -4.11 0.08
CA TYR A 112 -5.97 -3.22 1.24
C TYR A 112 -7.08 -2.19 1.08
N GLN A 113 -7.40 -1.83 -0.16
CA GLN A 113 -8.49 -0.92 -0.46
C GLN A 113 -9.76 -1.65 -0.90
N LYS A 114 -9.76 -2.99 -0.78
CA LYS A 114 -10.84 -3.89 -1.18
C LYS A 114 -11.31 -3.63 -2.62
N GLY A 115 -10.40 -3.33 -3.54
CA GLY A 115 -10.75 -2.97 -4.92
C GLY A 115 -11.56 -1.68 -5.06
N HIS A 116 -11.46 -0.74 -4.11
CA HIS A 116 -12.14 0.57 -4.18
C HIS A 116 -11.15 1.73 -4.27
N CYS A 117 -11.59 2.82 -4.89
CA CYS A 117 -10.87 4.08 -4.95
C CYS A 117 -10.62 4.63 -3.55
N PHE A 118 -9.37 5.02 -3.27
CA PHE A 118 -8.95 5.59 -2.00
C PHE A 118 -9.75 6.82 -1.60
N TYR A 119 -10.11 7.64 -2.59
CA TYR A 119 -10.68 8.96 -2.36
C TYR A 119 -12.21 8.93 -2.22
N CYS A 120 -12.90 8.23 -3.12
CA CYS A 120 -14.37 8.25 -3.16
C CYS A 120 -15.03 6.93 -2.74
N TYR A 121 -14.27 5.88 -2.42
CA TYR A 121 -14.80 4.55 -2.11
C TYR A 121 -15.66 3.92 -3.22
N GLN A 122 -15.58 4.38 -4.47
CA GLN A 122 -16.20 3.68 -5.58
C GLN A 122 -15.38 2.44 -5.94
N PRO A 123 -16.01 1.29 -6.28
CA PRO A 123 -15.29 0.16 -6.86
C PRO A 123 -14.46 0.61 -8.06
N VAL A 124 -13.22 0.12 -8.14
CA VAL A 124 -12.36 0.29 -9.30
C VAL A 124 -12.25 -1.05 -10.02
N ASP A 125 -12.38 -1.03 -11.33
CA ASP A 125 -12.15 -2.22 -12.14
C ASP A 125 -10.65 -2.48 -12.24
N MET A 126 -10.22 -3.61 -11.70
CA MET A 126 -8.83 -4.04 -11.67
C MET A 126 -8.38 -4.67 -13.00
N THR A 127 -9.33 -5.08 -13.84
CA THR A 127 -9.09 -5.75 -15.12
C THR A 127 -8.84 -4.76 -16.25
N SER A 128 -9.53 -3.60 -16.23
CA SER A 128 -9.26 -2.50 -17.15
C SER A 128 -8.19 -1.56 -16.59
N GLY A 129 -7.03 -1.54 -17.26
CA GLY A 129 -5.89 -0.73 -16.82
C GLY A 129 -6.13 0.78 -16.84
N GLU A 130 -7.22 1.25 -17.43
CA GLU A 130 -7.61 2.67 -17.53
C GLU A 130 -8.52 3.10 -16.37
N ALA A 131 -9.28 2.19 -15.75
CA ALA A 131 -10.24 2.55 -14.69
C ALA A 131 -9.61 2.58 -13.28
N CYS A 132 -8.45 1.93 -13.11
CA CYS A 132 -7.73 1.81 -11.84
C CYS A 132 -6.34 2.44 -11.92
N HIS A 133 -6.13 3.58 -11.26
CA HIS A 133 -4.85 4.28 -11.24
C HIS A 133 -4.12 4.06 -9.91
N VAL A 134 -2.79 3.96 -9.96
CA VAL A 134 -1.96 4.16 -8.77
C VAL A 134 -1.63 5.64 -8.69
N ASP A 135 -2.10 6.30 -7.63
CA ASP A 135 -1.86 7.72 -7.37
C ASP A 135 -0.91 7.92 -6.18
N HIS A 136 -0.17 9.01 -6.24
CA HIS A 136 0.66 9.52 -5.15
C HIS A 136 -0.14 10.53 -4.34
N VAL A 137 -0.48 10.21 -3.08
CA VAL A 137 -1.27 11.12 -2.22
C VAL A 137 -0.58 12.48 -2.10
N PHE A 138 0.71 12.48 -1.79
CA PHE A 138 1.60 13.61 -2.00
C PHE A 138 2.17 13.56 -3.41
N PRO A 139 1.90 14.57 -4.26
CA PRO A 139 2.30 14.56 -5.66
C PRO A 139 3.80 14.31 -5.85
N TRP A 140 4.13 13.37 -6.74
CA TRP A 140 5.51 13.01 -7.09
C TRP A 140 6.40 14.21 -7.45
N VAL A 141 5.81 15.26 -8.05
CA VAL A 141 6.52 16.51 -8.40
C VAL A 141 7.14 17.23 -7.19
N LEU A 142 6.74 16.91 -5.95
CA LEU A 142 7.37 17.43 -4.74
C LEU A 142 8.78 16.84 -4.51
N GLY A 143 9.10 15.71 -5.14
CA GLY A 143 10.31 14.94 -4.91
C GLY A 143 11.62 15.68 -5.15
N TYR A 144 11.63 16.63 -6.09
CA TYR A 144 12.81 17.46 -6.38
C TYR A 144 13.31 18.28 -5.18
N ARG A 145 12.46 18.48 -4.17
CA ARG A 145 12.77 19.27 -2.97
C ARG A 145 12.81 18.40 -1.69
N LEU A 146 12.75 17.08 -1.84
CA LEU A 146 12.77 16.11 -0.74
C LEU A 146 13.82 15.00 -1.01
N PRO A 147 15.12 15.29 -0.82
CA PRO A 147 16.20 14.37 -1.16
C PRO A 147 16.25 13.12 -0.27
N ASP A 148 15.61 13.12 0.89
CA ASP A 148 15.64 12.00 1.84
C ASP A 148 14.30 11.25 1.91
N VAL A 149 13.35 11.57 1.03
CA VAL A 149 12.02 10.96 1.01
C VAL A 149 11.74 10.32 -0.34
N ASP A 150 11.52 9.01 -0.32
CA ASP A 150 11.01 8.29 -1.49
C ASP A 150 9.48 8.44 -1.59
N LEU A 151 9.03 9.26 -2.54
CA LEU A 151 7.60 9.44 -2.82
C LEU A 151 7.00 8.23 -3.53
N ASN A 152 7.80 7.35 -4.14
CA ASN A 152 7.33 6.11 -4.76
C ASN A 152 7.14 4.97 -3.75
N ALA A 153 7.47 5.19 -2.47
CA ALA A 153 7.27 4.19 -1.44
C ALA A 153 5.77 4.02 -1.11
N VAL A 154 5.40 2.79 -0.73
CA VAL A 154 4.01 2.33 -0.49
C VAL A 154 3.22 3.23 0.46
N TRP A 155 3.90 3.90 1.39
CA TRP A 155 3.27 4.81 2.34
C TRP A 155 2.49 5.95 1.66
N ASN A 156 2.88 6.32 0.43
CA ASN A 156 2.33 7.42 -0.37
C ASN A 156 1.46 6.96 -1.56
N LEU A 157 1.43 5.66 -1.85
CA LEU A 157 0.75 5.12 -3.04
C LEU A 157 -0.63 4.56 -2.72
N VAL A 158 -1.63 4.87 -3.54
CA VAL A 158 -3.02 4.43 -3.36
C VAL A 158 -3.69 4.05 -4.68
N LEU A 159 -4.66 3.14 -4.66
CA LEU A 159 -5.58 2.96 -5.78
C LEU A 159 -6.56 4.13 -5.85
N SER A 160 -6.84 4.59 -7.06
CA SER A 160 -7.77 5.68 -7.34
C SER A 160 -8.51 5.41 -8.63
N CYS A 161 -9.76 5.83 -8.73
CA CYS A 161 -10.46 5.87 -10.01
C CYS A 161 -9.94 7.04 -10.86
N GLU A 162 -10.10 6.92 -12.17
CA GLU A 162 -9.72 7.96 -13.14
C GLU A 162 -10.32 9.32 -12.75
N THR A 163 -11.60 9.38 -12.39
CA THR A 163 -12.32 10.64 -12.10
C THR A 163 -11.77 11.39 -10.88
N CYS A 164 -11.26 10.68 -9.88
CA CYS A 164 -10.63 11.28 -8.71
C CYS A 164 -9.18 11.67 -8.97
N ASN A 165 -8.44 10.88 -9.75
CA ASN A 165 -7.04 11.15 -10.00
C ASN A 165 -6.82 12.11 -11.19
N ALA A 166 -7.12 11.68 -12.41
CA ALA A 166 -6.75 12.37 -13.65
C ALA A 166 -7.93 13.08 -14.36
N GLY A 167 -9.17 12.79 -13.99
CA GLY A 167 -10.36 13.34 -14.64
C GLY A 167 -10.57 14.85 -14.37
N PRO A 168 -11.52 15.50 -15.07
CA PRO A 168 -11.79 16.94 -14.92
C PRO A 168 -12.17 17.32 -13.49
N GLY A 169 -11.37 18.16 -12.82
CA GLY A 169 -11.55 18.50 -11.40
C GLY A 169 -11.07 17.43 -10.41
N GLY A 170 -10.33 16.44 -10.91
CA GLY A 170 -9.59 15.47 -10.09
C GLY A 170 -8.38 16.09 -9.40
N LYS A 171 -7.77 15.29 -8.52
CA LYS A 171 -6.60 15.68 -7.72
C LYS A 171 -5.41 16.06 -8.60
N ALA A 172 -5.05 15.18 -9.54
CA ALA A 172 -3.80 15.24 -10.29
C ALA A 172 -2.62 15.54 -9.34
N ASP A 173 -2.01 16.71 -9.52
CA ASP A 173 -0.87 17.22 -8.77
C ASP A 173 -1.25 18.17 -7.61
N ALA A 174 -2.54 18.30 -7.28
CA ALA A 174 -3.01 19.10 -6.16
C ALA A 174 -2.73 18.43 -4.81
N ILE A 175 -2.66 19.24 -3.76
CA ILE A 175 -2.54 18.74 -2.38
C ILE A 175 -3.94 18.34 -1.88
N PRO A 176 -4.15 17.06 -1.51
CA PRO A 176 -5.44 16.60 -1.04
C PRO A 176 -5.79 17.20 0.33
N ALA A 177 -7.08 17.34 0.62
CA ALA A 177 -7.55 17.77 1.94
C ALA A 177 -7.05 16.86 3.08
N ARG A 178 -6.87 17.44 4.26
CA ARG A 178 -6.34 16.76 5.47
C ARG A 178 -7.01 15.44 5.80
N ARG A 179 -8.32 15.30 5.56
CA ARG A 179 -9.06 14.06 5.79
C ARG A 179 -8.50 12.86 5.00
N PHE A 180 -7.91 13.09 3.82
CA PHE A 180 -7.26 12.05 3.05
C PHE A 180 -5.91 11.65 3.65
N LEU A 181 -5.22 12.55 4.35
CA LEU A 181 -4.00 12.23 5.11
C LEU A 181 -4.34 11.41 6.36
N GLU A 182 -5.43 11.75 7.05
CA GLU A 182 -5.95 10.96 8.17
C GLU A 182 -6.32 9.54 7.72
N ARG A 183 -6.98 9.42 6.57
CA ARG A 183 -7.28 8.12 5.93
C ARG A 183 -6.00 7.37 5.56
N LEU A 184 -5.01 8.06 4.98
CA LEU A 184 -3.71 7.47 4.63
C LEU A 184 -3.00 6.94 5.88
N HIS A 185 -3.01 7.72 6.96
CA HIS A 185 -2.44 7.33 8.24
C HIS A 185 -3.13 6.10 8.83
N ARG A 186 -4.46 6.06 8.79
CA ARG A 186 -5.26 4.91 9.24
C ARG A 186 -4.93 3.66 8.43
N ARG A 187 -4.92 3.76 7.09
CA ARG A 187 -4.56 2.66 6.19
C ARG A 187 -3.15 2.16 6.46
N ASN A 188 -2.17 3.04 6.54
CA ASN A 188 -0.77 2.65 6.77
C ASN A 188 -0.59 2.03 8.17
N SER A 189 -1.30 2.52 9.18
CA SER A 189 -1.26 1.93 10.51
C SER A 189 -1.91 0.56 10.53
N TYR A 190 -3.04 0.38 9.84
CA TYR A 190 -3.67 -0.94 9.68
C TYR A 190 -2.70 -1.96 9.07
N LEU A 191 -1.96 -1.60 8.02
CA LEU A 191 -0.95 -2.49 7.41
C LEU A 191 0.17 -2.87 8.39
N ILE A 192 0.57 -1.96 9.25
CA ILE A 192 1.57 -2.23 10.27
C ILE A 192 1.01 -3.16 11.34
N ASP A 193 -0.18 -2.86 11.86
CA ASP A 193 -0.78 -3.57 12.98
C ASP A 193 -1.25 -4.99 12.57
N SER A 194 -1.60 -5.18 11.30
CA SER A 194 -1.95 -6.49 10.72
C SER A 194 -0.74 -7.34 10.35
N HIS A 195 0.49 -6.93 10.72
CA HIS A 195 1.74 -7.63 10.40
C HIS A 195 1.91 -7.90 8.89
N HIS A 196 1.49 -6.94 8.08
CA HIS A 196 1.60 -7.05 6.64
C HIS A 196 3.09 -7.14 6.22
N PRO A 197 3.47 -7.87 5.16
CA PRO A 197 4.88 -7.89 4.71
C PRO A 197 5.47 -6.49 4.42
N LEU A 198 4.62 -5.50 4.14
CA LEU A 198 5.02 -4.09 3.94
C LEU A 198 5.26 -3.32 5.26
N GLN A 199 4.98 -3.92 6.42
CA GLN A 199 5.12 -3.31 7.74
C GLN A 199 6.53 -2.74 7.95
N ALA A 200 7.56 -3.53 7.67
CA ALA A 200 8.95 -3.11 7.88
C ALA A 200 9.31 -1.90 7.01
N ALA A 201 8.87 -1.89 5.75
CA ALA A 201 9.06 -0.76 4.84
C ALA A 201 8.33 0.49 5.36
N LEU A 202 7.05 0.37 5.72
CA LEU A 202 6.26 1.48 6.25
C LEU A 202 6.87 2.06 7.54
N MET A 203 7.35 1.21 8.46
CA MET A 203 8.00 1.67 9.69
C MET A 203 9.34 2.33 9.45
N ARG A 204 10.14 1.83 8.50
CA ARG A 204 11.41 2.44 8.10
C ARG A 204 11.17 3.81 7.46
N ASP A 205 10.20 3.91 6.56
CA ASP A 205 9.99 5.10 5.74
C ASP A 205 9.20 6.20 6.48
N THR A 206 8.33 5.84 7.43
CA THR A 206 7.45 6.80 8.14
C THR A 206 7.66 6.86 9.66
N GLY A 207 8.40 5.91 10.24
CA GLY A 207 8.71 5.84 11.66
C GLY A 207 8.08 4.65 12.39
N SER A 208 8.69 4.24 13.50
CA SER A 208 8.34 3.02 14.23
C SER A 208 7.08 3.12 15.10
N THR A 209 6.68 4.32 15.51
CA THR A 209 5.51 4.54 16.39
C THR A 209 4.39 5.26 15.66
N ALA A 210 3.12 5.05 16.06
CA ALA A 210 1.99 5.76 15.47
C ALA A 210 2.18 7.30 15.53
N LYS A 211 2.71 7.81 16.66
CA LYS A 211 3.02 9.23 16.85
C LYS A 211 4.06 9.74 15.84
N THR A 212 5.17 9.02 15.64
CA THR A 212 6.21 9.42 14.68
C THR A 212 5.68 9.38 13.24
N ARG A 213 4.86 8.38 12.90
CA ARG A 213 4.23 8.28 11.57
C ARG A 213 3.27 9.43 11.29
N TRP A 214 2.47 9.83 12.28
CA TRP A 214 1.59 10.98 12.13
C TRP A 214 2.36 12.29 12.00
N ALA A 215 3.43 12.46 12.79
CA ALA A 215 4.30 13.63 12.70
C ALA A 215 4.96 13.74 11.32
N PHE A 216 5.44 12.63 10.76
CA PHE A 216 5.98 12.56 9.40
C PHE A 216 4.95 12.99 8.34
N LEU A 217 3.73 12.45 8.37
CA LEU A 217 2.69 12.84 7.41
C LEU A 217 2.30 14.33 7.55
N THR A 218 2.28 14.85 8.77
CA THR A 218 1.98 16.26 9.03
C THR A 218 3.10 17.18 8.55
N SER A 219 4.38 16.78 8.69
CA SER A 219 5.50 17.55 8.12
C SER A 219 5.48 17.53 6.59
N MET A 220 5.11 16.40 5.99
CA MET A 220 4.91 16.29 4.54
C MET A 220 3.79 17.20 4.05
N GLU A 221 2.69 17.30 4.79
CA GLU A 221 1.60 18.25 4.51
C GLU A 221 2.06 19.69 4.58
N ALA A 222 2.68 20.10 5.68
CA ALA A 222 3.17 21.47 5.85
C ALA A 222 4.11 21.86 4.70
N PHE A 223 5.08 20.99 4.40
CA PHE A 223 5.98 21.17 3.27
C PHE A 223 5.24 21.30 1.94
N ALA A 224 4.33 20.37 1.63
CA ALA A 224 3.57 20.38 0.38
C ALA A 224 2.76 21.66 0.18
N LEU A 225 2.19 22.19 1.27
CA LEU A 225 1.43 23.44 1.27
C LEU A 225 2.31 24.68 1.09
N GLU A 226 3.56 24.66 1.52
CA GLU A 226 4.54 25.70 1.20
C GLU A 226 4.96 25.67 -0.27
N GLN A 227 5.04 24.48 -0.87
CA GLN A 227 5.49 24.33 -2.26
C GLN A 227 4.37 24.57 -3.28
N ARG A 228 3.10 24.34 -2.92
CA ARG A 228 1.97 24.35 -3.85
C ARG A 228 0.72 24.97 -3.25
N THR A 229 0.08 25.83 -4.04
CA THR A 229 -1.17 26.51 -3.67
C THR A 229 -2.42 25.72 -4.06
N LYS A 230 -2.33 24.87 -5.09
CA LYS A 230 -3.47 24.10 -5.60
C LYS A 230 -3.87 23.02 -4.58
N ARG A 231 -5.07 23.14 -4.04
CA ARG A 231 -5.69 22.16 -3.12
C ARG A 231 -6.80 21.40 -3.81
N TRP A 232 -7.08 20.21 -3.29
CA TRP A 232 -8.18 19.37 -3.77
C TRP A 232 -8.97 18.80 -2.61
N ASP A 233 -10.25 19.18 -2.55
CA ASP A 233 -11.17 18.79 -1.49
C ASP A 233 -11.90 17.49 -1.77
N GLY A 234 -11.52 16.72 -2.78
CA GLY A 234 -12.19 15.46 -3.11
C GLY A 234 -13.52 15.63 -3.82
N ARG A 235 -14.14 14.50 -4.16
CA ARG A 235 -15.50 14.43 -4.68
C ARG A 235 -16.44 13.87 -3.61
N ALA A 236 -17.72 13.77 -3.96
CA ALA A 236 -18.69 12.99 -3.18
C ALA A 236 -18.15 11.56 -2.96
N GLU A 237 -18.25 11.11 -1.72
CA GLU A 237 -17.74 9.82 -1.27
C GLU A 237 -18.92 8.85 -1.15
N HIS A 238 -18.72 7.62 -1.62
CA HIS A 238 -19.59 6.48 -1.35
C HIS A 238 -19.41 6.05 0.13
N PRO A 239 -20.30 5.19 0.66
CA PRO A 239 -20.12 4.65 2.01
C PRO A 239 -18.71 4.07 2.21
N PRO A 240 -18.04 4.37 3.35
CA PRO A 240 -16.69 3.87 3.61
C PRO A 240 -16.62 2.34 3.60
N VAL A 241 -15.62 1.79 2.91
CA VAL A 241 -15.43 0.34 2.78
C VAL A 241 -14.15 -0.18 3.47
N PHE A 242 -13.23 0.73 3.85
CA PHE A 242 -11.99 0.46 4.58
C PHE A 242 -11.59 1.66 5.45
#